data_AF-A0A7V9JMD9-F1
#
_entry.id   AF-A0A7V9JMD9-F1
#
_cell.length_a   1.000
_cell.length_b   1.000
_cell.length_c   1.000
_cell.angle_alpha   90.00
_cell.angle_beta   90.00
_cell.angle_gamma   90.00
#
_symmetry.space_group_name_H-M   'P 1'
#
loop_
_entity.id
_entity.type
_entity.pdbx_description
1 polymer ?
#
loop_
_entity_poly.entity_id
_entity_poly.type
_entity_poly.pdbx_seq_one_letter_code
_entity_poly.pdbx_strand_id
1 'polypeptide(L)'
;MNEVRELTRQLRRNVFVRSPRRSGLTRVLTSMGATVLAEPGHGLSVTGMDACTIASAAAAHYIPIQELTPRSASPEASYLEISQTR
;
A
#
# COMPACT_ATOMS: atom_id res chain seq x y z
N MET A 1 23.13 16.72 -5.28
CA MET A 1 22.55 15.97 -4.14
C MET A 1 21.04 16.23 -4.03
N ASN A 2 20.29 16.13 -5.14
CA ASN A 2 18.81 16.27 -5.14
C ASN A 2 18.09 15.13 -5.88
N GLU A 3 18.78 14.34 -6.73
CA GLU A 3 18.16 13.25 -7.51
C GLU A 3 17.63 12.07 -6.68
N VAL A 4 18.26 11.74 -5.54
CA VAL A 4 17.86 10.57 -4.74
C VAL A 4 16.49 10.76 -4.09
N ARG A 5 16.09 12.00 -3.77
CA ARG A 5 14.78 12.29 -3.18
C ARG A 5 13.65 12.19 -4.21
N GLU A 6 13.95 12.44 -5.49
CA GLU A 6 12.99 12.32 -6.59
C GLU A 6 12.77 10.85 -7.01
N LEU A 7 13.80 10.00 -6.85
CA LEU A 7 13.72 8.55 -7.09
C LEU A 7 12.78 7.82 -6.11
N THR A 8 12.63 8.29 -4.88
CA THR A 8 11.70 7.70 -3.88
C THR A 8 10.22 7.90 -4.20
N ARG A 9 9.90 8.75 -5.18
CA ARG A 9 8.54 8.93 -5.71
C ARG A 9 8.16 7.88 -6.75
N GLN A 10 9.07 6.94 -7.06
CA GLN A 10 8.84 5.85 -7.99
C GLN A 10 7.91 4.78 -7.40
N LEU A 11 6.62 4.88 -7.74
CA LEU A 11 5.82 3.76 -8.27
C LEU A 11 5.65 2.48 -7.43
N ARG A 12 5.85 2.51 -6.11
CA ARG A 12 5.54 1.35 -5.26
C ARG A 12 4.03 1.30 -5.03
N ARG A 13 3.33 0.37 -5.71
CA ARG A 13 1.94 -0.01 -5.40
C ARG A 13 1.87 -0.29 -3.91
N ASN A 14 1.18 0.59 -3.19
CA ASN A 14 1.02 0.48 -1.75
C ASN A 14 -0.45 0.60 -1.41
N VAL A 15 -0.80 0.18 -0.20
CA VAL A 15 -2.14 0.35 0.34
C VAL A 15 -2.01 1.25 1.55
N PHE A 16 -2.72 2.37 1.51
CA PHE A 16 -2.85 3.21 2.67
C PHE A 16 -3.90 2.64 3.60
N VAL A 17 -3.56 2.55 4.88
CA VAL A 17 -4.43 2.00 5.91
C VAL A 17 -4.43 2.92 7.10
N ARG A 18 -5.61 3.23 7.64
CA ARG A 18 -5.75 3.90 8.92
C ARG A 18 -6.48 3.00 9.90
N SER A 19 -5.93 2.86 11.10
CA SER A 19 -6.51 2.03 12.16
C SER A 19 -6.25 2.64 13.53
N PRO A 20 -7.22 2.64 14.46
CA PRO A 20 -6.99 3.07 15.84
C PRO A 20 -6.05 2.10 16.58
N ARG A 21 -5.91 0.86 16.11
CA ARG A 21 -5.00 -0.16 16.67
C ARG A 21 -3.73 -0.31 15.81
N ARG A 22 -3.13 0.82 15.42
CA ARG A 22 -1.99 0.89 14.47
C ARG A 22 -0.86 -0.09 14.78
N SER A 23 -0.40 -0.16 16.04
CA SER A 23 0.77 -0.97 16.41
C SER A 23 0.48 -2.47 16.31
N GLY A 24 -0.76 -2.87 16.62
CA GLY A 24 -1.21 -4.24 16.45
C GLY A 24 -1.28 -4.60 14.97
N LEU A 25 -1.81 -3.70 14.14
CA LEU A 25 -1.90 -3.90 12.70
C LEU A 25 -0.51 -4.01 12.06
N THR A 26 0.40 -3.10 12.41
CA THR A 26 1.79 -3.14 11.94
C THR A 26 2.43 -4.50 12.25
N ARG A 27 2.32 -4.99 13.49
CA ARG A 27 2.91 -6.27 13.89
C ARG A 27 2.37 -7.45 13.08
N VAL A 28 1.05 -7.52 12.90
CA VAL A 28 0.40 -8.58 12.12
C VAL A 28 0.91 -8.55 10.68
N LEU A 29 0.84 -7.39 10.03
CA LEU A 29 1.23 -7.26 8.62
C LEU A 29 2.73 -7.53 8.41
N THR A 30 3.61 -7.06 9.30
CA THR A 30 5.04 -7.35 9.21
C THR A 30 5.35 -8.83 9.43
N SER A 31 4.61 -9.52 10.31
CA SER A 31 4.78 -10.96 10.52
C SER A 31 4.39 -11.79 9.31
N MET A 32 3.51 -11.27 8.47
CA MET A 32 3.10 -11.86 7.20
C MET A 32 4.03 -11.45 6.02
N GLY A 33 5.10 -10.69 6.28
CA GLY A 33 6.09 -10.27 5.28
C GLY A 33 5.79 -8.94 4.59
N ALA A 34 4.79 -8.17 5.03
CA ALA A 34 4.56 -6.84 4.49
C ALA A 34 5.60 -5.84 4.99
N THR A 35 5.95 -4.86 4.13
CA THR A 35 6.70 -3.69 4.56
C THR A 35 5.73 -2.57 4.91
N VAL A 36 5.75 -2.13 6.17
CA VAL A 36 4.83 -1.14 6.72
C VAL A 36 5.60 0.12 7.11
N LEU A 37 5.23 1.25 6.53
CA LEU A 37 5.79 2.57 6.85
C LEU A 37 4.72 3.43 7.51
N ALA A 38 5.07 4.14 8.58
CA ALA A 38 4.17 5.10 9.18
C ALA A 38 4.07 6.35 8.32
N GLU A 39 2.85 6.85 8.12
CA GLU A 39 2.55 8.12 7.45
C GLU A 39 1.94 9.13 8.43
N PRO A 40 1.98 10.44 8.11
CA PRO A 40 1.30 11.47 8.88
C PRO A 40 -0.19 11.17 9.10
N GLY A 41 -0.77 11.71 10.17
CA GLY A 41 -2.20 11.53 10.47
C GLY A 41 -2.59 10.11 10.91
N HIS A 42 -1.66 9.38 11.54
CA HIS A 42 -1.85 8.00 12.02
C HIS A 42 -2.12 6.97 10.91
N GLY A 43 -1.71 7.27 9.68
CA GLY A 43 -1.77 6.36 8.55
C GLY A 43 -0.60 5.38 8.50
N LEU A 44 -0.78 4.29 7.77
CA LEU A 44 0.23 3.32 7.43
C LEU A 44 0.25 3.17 5.90
N SER A 45 1.42 3.21 5.30
CA SER A 45 1.64 2.78 3.92
C SER A 45 2.15 1.34 3.95
N VAL A 46 1.38 0.42 3.37
CA VAL A 46 1.69 -1.01 3.35
C VAL A 46 2.08 -1.42 1.94
N THR A 47 3.21 -2.10 1.79
CA THR A 47 3.68 -2.65 0.52
C THR A 47 3.92 -4.16 0.65
N GLY A 48 3.84 -4.87 -0.47
CA GLY A 48 3.96 -6.33 -0.52
C GLY A 48 2.65 -7.08 -0.27
N MET A 49 1.53 -6.37 -0.06
CA MET A 49 0.19 -6.94 0.07
C MET A 49 -0.86 -6.03 -0.56
N ASP A 50 -1.92 -6.64 -1.08
CA ASP A 50 -3.11 -5.94 -1.55
C ASP A 50 -4.09 -5.66 -0.39
N ALA A 51 -5.11 -4.84 -0.68
CA ALA A 51 -6.09 -4.42 0.33
C ALA A 51 -6.95 -5.58 0.87
N CYS A 52 -7.29 -6.59 0.07
CA CYS A 52 -8.10 -7.71 0.52
C CYS A 52 -7.33 -8.57 1.54
N THR A 53 -6.05 -8.83 1.26
CA THR A 53 -5.15 -9.52 2.20
C THR A 53 -5.02 -8.75 3.52
N ILE A 54 -4.85 -7.42 3.45
CA ILE A 54 -4.77 -6.55 4.64
C ILE A 54 -6.08 -6.59 5.44
N ALA A 55 -7.23 -6.47 4.79
CA ALA A 55 -8.54 -6.51 5.44
C ALA A 55 -8.78 -7.85 6.15
N SER A 56 -8.43 -8.96 5.49
CA SER A 56 -8.59 -10.31 6.03
C SER A 56 -7.72 -10.52 7.27
N ALA A 57 -6.45 -10.09 7.21
CA ALA A 57 -5.55 -10.15 8.36
C ALA A 57 -6.06 -9.30 9.54
N ALA A 58 -6.53 -8.08 9.27
CA ALA A 58 -7.08 -7.22 10.31
C ALA A 58 -8.33 -7.83 10.96
N ALA A 59 -9.24 -8.39 10.17
CA ALA A 59 -10.45 -9.06 10.65
C ALA A 59 -10.11 -10.28 11.53
N ALA A 60 -9.18 -11.13 11.08
CA ALA A 60 -8.74 -12.32 11.83
C ALA A 60 -8.16 -11.99 13.22
N HIS A 61 -7.61 -10.79 13.39
CA HIS A 61 -7.01 -10.32 14.64
C HIS A 61 -7.89 -9.30 15.40
N TYR A 62 -9.15 -9.10 15.00
CA TYR A 62 -10.07 -8.14 15.60
C TYR A 62 -9.51 -6.70 15.64
N ILE A 63 -8.86 -6.31 14.55
CA ILE A 63 -8.25 -4.99 14.37
C ILE A 63 -9.17 -4.17 13.46
N PRO A 64 -9.81 -3.11 13.96
CA PRO A 64 -10.67 -2.28 13.13
C PRO A 64 -9.85 -1.48 12.12
N ILE A 65 -10.39 -1.32 10.91
CA ILE A 65 -9.86 -0.47 9.85
C ILE A 65 -10.82 0.71 9.68
N GLN A 66 -10.28 1.93 9.69
CA GLN A 66 -11.02 3.17 9.45
C GLN A 66 -10.93 3.62 7.99
N GLU A 67 -9.81 3.30 7.33
CA GLU A 67 -9.58 3.62 5.93
C GLU A 67 -8.69 2.55 5.31
N LEU A 68 -9.00 2.14 4.09
CA LEU A 68 -8.25 1.15 3.32
C LEU A 68 -8.28 1.55 1.85
N THR A 69 -7.22 2.21 1.41
CA THR A 69 -7.17 2.87 0.10
C THR A 69 -5.98 2.32 -0.68
N PRO A 70 -6.20 1.44 -1.68
CA PRO A 70 -5.16 1.06 -2.62
C PRO A 70 -4.62 2.30 -3.35
N ARG A 71 -3.33 2.56 -3.24
CA ARG A 71 -2.62 3.61 -3.96
C ARG A 71 -1.78 2.96 -5.04
N SER A 72 -2.38 2.84 -6.22
CA SER A 72 -1.64 2.57 -7.45
C SER A 72 -0.96 3.86 -7.89
N ALA A 73 0.33 3.81 -8.23
CA ALA A 73 0.84 4.83 -9.14
C ALA A 73 0.07 4.65 -10.45
N SER A 74 -0.60 5.72 -10.89
CA SER A 74 -1.47 5.70 -12.06
C SER A 74 -0.79 5.01 -13.25
N PRO A 75 -1.45 4.05 -13.93
CA PRO A 75 -0.98 3.51 -15.19
C PRO A 75 -1.36 4.45 -16.34
N GLU A 76 -0.74 5.62 -16.46
CA GLU A 76 -0.82 6.41 -17.71
C GLU A 76 0.11 5.84 -18.81
N ALA A 77 0.43 4.55 -18.76
CA ALA A 77 1.33 3.90 -19.72
C ALA A 77 0.86 2.49 -20.11
N SER A 78 -0.45 2.28 -20.31
CA SER A 78 -0.95 1.03 -20.89
C SER A 78 -2.23 1.19 -21.74
N TYR A 79 -2.34 2.29 -22.51
CA TYR A 79 -3.33 2.42 -23.58
C TYR A 79 -2.71 2.70 -24.96
N LEU A 80 -1.48 2.22 -25.23
CA LEU A 80 -0.83 2.40 -26.53
C LEU A 80 -0.11 1.16 -27.08
N GLU A 81 -0.57 -0.05 -26.77
CA GLU A 81 -0.28 -1.20 -27.64
C GLU A 81 -1.50 -2.12 -27.78
N ILE A 82 -2.32 -1.82 -28.79
CA ILE A 82 -2.93 -2.88 -29.57
C ILE A 82 -2.51 -2.61 -31.01
N SER A 83 -1.50 -3.37 -31.43
CA SER A 83 -0.99 -3.41 -32.78
C SER A 83 -2.14 -3.70 -33.75
N GLN A 84 -2.55 -2.69 -34.52
CA GLN A 84 -3.24 -2.94 -35.79
C GLN A 84 -2.16 -3.11 -36.86
N THR A 85 -1.51 -4.27 -36.83
CA THR A 85 -0.94 -4.85 -38.04
C THR A 85 -2.09 -5.49 -38.79
N ARG A 86 -2.58 -4.80 -39.83
CA ARG A 86 -3.04 -5.48 -41.03
C ARG A 86 -2.93 -4.56 -42.25
#